data_AF-A0A2D8X465-F1
#
_entry.id   AF-A0A2D8X465-F1
#
_cell.length_a   1.000
_cell.length_b   1.000
_cell.length_c   1.000
_cell.angle_alpha   90.00
_cell.angle_beta   90.00
_cell.angle_gamma   90.00
#
_symmetry.space_group_name_H-M   'P 1'
#
loop_
_entity.id
_entity.type
_entity.pdbx_description
1 polymer ?
#
loop_
_entity_poly.entity_id
_entity_poly.type
_entity_poly.pdbx_seq_one_letter_code
_entity_poly.pdbx_strand_id
1 'polypeptide(L)' 'MTHIIRPSRPDDLEALYEMAKLTGGGFTNLPPDRAALTA' A
#
# COMPACT_ATOMS: atom_id res chain seq x y z
N MET A 1 -20.67 8.70 -4.08
CA MET A 1 -19.28 8.19 -4.11
C MET A 1 -19.37 6.69 -4.24
N THR A 2 -18.87 6.11 -5.32
CA THR A 2 -18.80 4.64 -5.48
C THR A 2 -17.36 4.21 -5.28
N HIS A 3 -17.15 3.19 -4.45
CA HIS A 3 -15.84 2.58 -4.24
C HIS A 3 -15.84 1.17 -4.84
N ILE A 4 -14.75 0.79 -5.49
CA ILE A 4 -14.59 -0.51 -6.13
C ILE A 4 -13.44 -1.23 -5.43
N ILE A 5 -13.67 -2.49 -5.06
CA ILE A 5 -12.62 -3.37 -4.54
C ILE A 5 -12.08 -4.20 -5.71
N ARG A 6 -10.76 -4.23 -5.86
CA ARG A 6 -10.06 -5.01 -6.88
C ARG A 6 -8.70 -5.48 -6.36
N PRO A 7 -8.10 -6.51 -6.98
CA PRO A 7 -6.69 -6.83 -6.77
C PRO A 7 -5.78 -5.64 -7.11
N SER A 8 -4.66 -5.53 -6.40
CA SER A 8 -3.61 -4.56 -6.70
C SER A 8 -2.94 -4.84 -8.04
N ARG A 9 -2.36 -3.80 -8.63
CA ARG A 9 -1.60 -3.81 -9.87
C ARG A 9 -0.28 -3.04 -9.67
N PRO A 10 0.73 -3.22 -10.54
CA PRO A 10 2.02 -2.54 -10.39
C PRO A 10 1.95 -1.01 -10.35
N ASP A 11 0.95 -0.41 -11.01
CA ASP A 11 0.70 1.04 -11.01
C ASP A 11 0.12 1.57 -9.69
N ASP A 12 -0.34 0.68 -8.78
CA ASP A 12 -0.85 1.06 -7.47
C ASP A 12 0.25 1.28 -6.41
N LEU A 13 1.52 1.03 -6.76
CA LEU A 13 2.64 1.08 -5.80
C LEU A 13 2.69 2.40 -5.03
N GLU A 14 2.48 3.52 -5.70
CA GLU A 14 2.49 4.83 -5.04
C GLU A 14 1.35 4.96 -4.03
N ALA A 15 0.14 4.55 -4.41
CA ALA A 15 -1.01 4.60 -3.51
C ALA A 15 -0.82 3.67 -2.30
N LEU A 16 -0.27 2.47 -2.50
CA LEU A 16 0.05 1.52 -1.43
C LEU A 16 1.11 2.08 -0.48
N TYR A 17 2.15 2.73 -1.02
CA TYR A 17 3.20 3.37 -0.23
C TYR A 17 2.66 4.55 0.60
N GLU A 18 1.82 5.40 0.01
CA GLU A 18 1.16 6.48 0.74
C GLU A 18 0.27 5.93 1.87
N MET A 19 -0.52 4.88 1.61
CA MET A 19 -1.30 4.21 2.66
C MET A 19 -0.42 3.64 3.76
N ALA A 20 0.69 2.99 3.41
CA ALA A 20 1.64 2.41 4.37
C ALA A 20 2.21 3.47 5.32
N LYS A 21 2.53 4.67 4.83
CA LYS A 21 3.02 5.78 5.68
C LYS A 21 1.98 6.29 6.67
N LEU A 22 0.69 6.17 6.34
CA LEU A 22 -0.41 6.56 7.24
C LEU A 22 -0.62 5.53 8.34
N THR A 23 -0.22 4.28 8.11
CA THR A 23 -0.21 3.27 9.15
C THR A 23 1.00 3.52 10.06
N GLY A 24 0.77 3.84 11.33
CA GLY A 24 1.86 3.95 12.31
C GLY A 24 2.71 2.66 12.34
N GLY A 25 3.91 2.71 12.92
CA GLY A 25 4.92 1.63 12.82
C GLY A 25 4.54 0.23 13.34
N GLY A 26 3.30 0.00 13.79
CA GLY A 26 2.78 -1.31 14.19
C GLY A 26 2.17 -2.16 13.05
N PHE A 27 2.01 -1.60 11.84
CA PHE A 27 1.41 -2.32 10.70
C PHE A 27 2.48 -3.03 9.86
N THR A 28 2.89 -4.21 10.31
CA THR A 28 4.02 -4.96 9.71
C THR A 28 3.70 -5.59 8.36
N ASN A 29 2.42 -5.76 8.03
CA ASN A 29 1.95 -6.32 6.75
C ASN A 29 1.82 -5.27 5.63
N LEU A 30 1.97 -3.98 5.97
CA LEU A 30 1.96 -2.88 4.99
C LEU A 30 3.06 -1.87 5.36
N PRO A 31 4.35 -2.26 5.27
CA PRO A 31 5.45 -1.38 5.65
C PRO A 31 5.60 -0.22 4.66
N PRO A 32 6.02 0.99 5.10
CA PRO A 32 6.37 2.10 4.21
C PRO A 32 7.74 1.88 3.55
N ASP A 33 7.90 0.72 2.89
CA ASP A 33 9.10 0.27 2.19
C ASP A 33 8.72 -0.15 0.76
N ARG A 34 9.24 0.56 -0.24
CA ARG A 34 8.90 0.32 -1.65
C ARG A 34 9.43 -1.01 -2.17
N ALA A 35 10.56 -1.50 -1.67
CA ALA A 35 11.09 -2.79 -2.05
C ALA A 35 10.20 -3.91 -1.50
N ALA A 36 9.76 -3.80 -0.25
CA ALA A 36 8.83 -4.76 0.36
C ALA A 36 7.46 -4.79 -0.35
N LEU A 37 6.99 -3.65 -0.88
CA LEU A 37 5.72 -3.56 -1.60
C LEU A 37 5.77 -4.02 -3.07
N THR A 38 6.96 -4.30 -3.60
CA THR A 38 7.16 -4.76 -4.98
C THR A 38 7.69 -6.19 -5.09
N ALA A 39 7.91 -6.85 -3.95
CA ALA A 39 8.44 -8.21 -3.83
C ALA A 39 7.41 -9.31 -4.15
#